data_AF-A0A2E9PNZ1-F1
#
_entry.id   AF-A0A2E9PNZ1-F1
#
_cell.length_a   1.000
_cell.length_b   1.000
_cell.length_c   1.000
_cell.angle_alpha   90.00
_cell.angle_beta   90.00
_cell.angle_gamma   90.00
#
_symmetry.space_group_name_H-M   'P 1'
#
loop_
_entity.id
_entity.type
_entity.pdbx_description
1 polymer ?
#
loop_
_entity_poly.entity_id
_entity_poly.type
_entity_poly.pdbx_seq_one_letter_code
_entity_poly.pdbx_strand_id
1 'polypeptide(L)'
;MAEGSNPSAGTKYENIMVKAEGRLFEFDSEDKIRPELLETFEFDSPNQHIKTETDEFSAVCPFSGLPDLAYVKIEYFPEGGKCVELKSLKYYFISYRNVGIYQEGTTKRIYNDLKSVLETDRLQVMTIYNTRGGFDTTCIEGSLD
;
A
#
# COMPACT_ATOMS: atom_id res chain seq x y z
N MET A 1 31.98 -10.00 43.30
CA MET A 1 30.63 -10.50 43.63
C MET A 1 30.17 -9.70 44.83
N ALA A 2 29.14 -8.85 44.84
CA ALA A 2 27.91 -8.71 44.03
C ALA A 2 27.72 -7.22 43.68
N GLU A 3 27.30 -6.85 42.46
CA GLU A 3 25.91 -6.56 42.06
C GLU A 3 25.18 -5.67 43.09
N GLY A 4 24.82 -4.42 42.85
CA GLY A 4 24.26 -3.86 41.61
C GLY A 4 22.75 -3.74 41.75
N SER A 5 22.25 -2.88 42.64
CA SER A 5 20.82 -2.58 42.79
C SER A 5 20.56 -1.09 42.58
N ASN A 6 20.49 -0.67 41.33
CA ASN A 6 19.91 0.60 40.94
C ASN A 6 18.40 0.35 40.72
N PRO A 7 17.49 1.06 41.41
CA PRO A 7 16.06 0.81 41.28
C PRO A 7 15.62 0.99 39.82
N SER A 8 14.88 0.00 39.33
CA SER A 8 14.26 -0.02 38.02
C SER A 8 13.45 1.26 37.83
N ALA A 9 13.93 2.14 36.97
CA ALA A 9 13.13 3.20 36.38
C ALA A 9 12.04 2.51 35.54
N GLY A 10 10.87 2.31 36.15
CA GLY A 10 9.66 1.94 35.44
C GLY A 10 9.35 3.05 34.45
N THR A 11 9.56 2.78 33.17
CA THR A 11 9.20 3.68 32.08
C THR A 11 7.68 3.93 32.14
N LYS A 12 7.31 5.17 32.46
CA LYS A 12 5.93 5.68 32.69
C LYS A 12 5.01 5.69 31.46
N TYR A 13 5.34 4.96 30.41
CA TYR A 13 4.53 4.92 29.20
C TYR A 13 3.91 3.53 29.08
N GLU A 14 2.93 3.25 29.93
CA GLU A 14 1.93 2.24 29.57
C GLU A 14 1.35 2.64 28.21
N ASN A 15 1.19 1.67 27.30
CA ASN A 15 0.80 1.88 25.91
C ASN A 15 -0.49 2.70 25.76
N ILE A 16 -0.39 4.03 25.66
CA ILE A 16 -1.50 4.92 25.31
C ILE A 16 -1.70 4.80 23.80
N MET A 17 -2.42 3.76 23.37
CA MET A 17 -3.00 3.75 22.04
C MET A 17 -4.10 4.81 22.02
N VAL A 18 -3.89 5.88 21.23
CA VAL A 18 -4.95 6.83 20.88
C VAL A 18 -6.13 6.00 20.39
N LYS A 19 -7.36 6.30 20.82
CA LYS A 19 -8.58 5.67 20.30
C LYS A 19 -9.34 6.68 19.47
N ALA A 20 -9.95 6.23 18.37
CA ALA A 20 -10.80 7.11 17.59
C ALA A 20 -12.01 7.46 18.46
N GLU A 21 -12.22 8.75 18.70
CA GLU A 21 -13.44 9.23 19.34
C GLU A 21 -14.53 9.41 18.26
N GLY A 22 -15.75 8.94 18.53
CA GLY A 22 -16.89 9.07 17.62
C GLY A 22 -17.34 7.76 16.96
N ARG A 23 -17.94 7.86 15.77
CA ARG A 23 -18.51 6.72 15.05
C ARG A 23 -17.41 5.96 14.31
N LEU A 24 -17.25 4.68 14.65
CA LEU A 24 -16.46 3.73 13.90
C LEU A 24 -17.28 3.15 12.74
N PHE A 25 -16.67 3.00 11.58
CA PHE A 25 -17.25 2.29 10.45
C PHE A 25 -16.65 0.89 10.37
N GLU A 26 -17.49 -0.10 10.06
CA GLU A 26 -17.03 -1.47 9.81
C GLU A 26 -16.23 -1.52 8.51
N PHE A 27 -15.19 -2.34 8.50
CA PHE A 27 -14.31 -2.53 7.36
C PHE A 27 -13.81 -3.98 7.31
N ASP A 28 -13.41 -4.38 6.12
CA ASP A 28 -12.86 -5.70 5.84
C ASP A 28 -11.39 -5.79 6.23
N SER A 29 -10.93 -6.99 6.59
CA SER A 29 -9.51 -7.29 6.78
C SER A 29 -8.78 -7.47 5.44
N GLU A 30 -7.44 -7.41 5.49
CA GLU A 30 -6.56 -7.48 4.32
C GLU A 30 -6.67 -8.77 3.48
N ASP A 31 -7.31 -9.84 3.97
CA ASP A 31 -7.63 -11.06 3.20
C ASP A 31 -8.72 -10.82 2.14
N LYS A 32 -9.42 -9.68 2.19
CA LYS A 32 -10.40 -9.29 1.17
C LYS A 32 -9.78 -8.62 -0.06
N ILE A 33 -8.49 -8.26 -0.01
CA ILE A 33 -7.75 -7.83 -1.19
C ILE A 33 -7.60 -9.03 -2.14
N ARG A 34 -7.82 -8.80 -3.45
CA ARG A 34 -7.93 -9.84 -4.48
C ARG A 34 -6.81 -9.75 -5.52
N PRO A 35 -5.56 -10.13 -5.20
CA PRO A 35 -4.46 -10.11 -6.16
C PRO A 35 -4.68 -11.06 -7.35
N GLU A 36 -5.50 -12.11 -7.19
CA GLU A 36 -5.87 -13.04 -8.26
C GLU A 36 -6.68 -12.41 -9.39
N LEU A 37 -7.16 -11.18 -9.22
CA LEU A 37 -7.80 -10.40 -10.28
C LEU A 37 -6.79 -9.77 -11.24
N LEU A 38 -5.50 -9.71 -10.90
CA LEU A 38 -4.48 -9.15 -11.77
C LEU A 38 -4.24 -10.08 -12.96
N GLU A 39 -4.46 -9.56 -14.15
CA GLU A 39 -4.18 -10.22 -15.42
C GLU A 39 -3.04 -9.48 -16.14
N THR A 40 -2.28 -10.23 -16.93
CA THR A 40 -1.21 -9.70 -17.78
C THR A 40 -1.38 -10.17 -19.22
N PHE A 41 -0.77 -9.44 -20.15
CA PHE A 41 -0.60 -9.87 -21.53
C PHE A 41 0.88 -9.84 -21.93
N GLU A 42 1.24 -10.70 -22.88
CA GLU A 42 2.61 -10.77 -23.43
C GLU A 42 2.98 -9.46 -24.13
N PHE A 43 4.17 -8.95 -23.85
CA PHE A 43 4.67 -7.70 -24.40
C PHE A 43 6.19 -7.71 -24.57
N ASP A 44 6.65 -7.70 -25.83
CA ASP A 44 8.06 -7.78 -26.21
C ASP A 44 8.66 -6.39 -26.44
N SER A 45 8.94 -5.67 -25.35
CA SER A 45 9.70 -4.41 -25.36
C SER A 45 10.32 -4.14 -23.98
N PRO A 46 11.33 -4.95 -23.56
CA PRO A 46 11.81 -4.98 -22.18
C PRO A 46 12.40 -3.66 -21.68
N ASN A 47 12.87 -2.80 -22.59
CA ASN A 47 13.46 -1.50 -22.26
C ASN A 47 12.47 -0.33 -22.32
N GLN A 48 11.18 -0.59 -22.57
CA GLN A 48 10.18 0.47 -22.58
C GLN A 48 9.76 0.83 -21.16
N HIS A 49 9.92 2.10 -20.80
CA HIS A 49 9.35 2.64 -19.57
C HIS A 49 7.83 2.78 -19.73
N ILE A 50 7.07 2.10 -18.88
CA ILE A 50 5.61 2.15 -18.85
C ILE A 50 5.16 2.84 -17.56
N LYS A 51 4.28 3.83 -17.70
CA LYS A 51 3.73 4.62 -16.61
C LYS A 51 2.20 4.59 -16.67
N THR A 52 1.57 4.24 -15.56
CA THR A 52 0.10 4.21 -15.40
C THR A 52 -0.28 4.92 -14.11
N GLU A 53 -1.29 5.78 -14.17
CA GLU A 53 -1.65 6.70 -13.07
C GLU A 53 -3.17 6.77 -12.88
N THR A 54 -3.62 6.95 -11.64
CA THR A 54 -5.05 7.12 -11.31
C THR A 54 -5.25 7.87 -10.00
N ASP A 55 -6.31 8.68 -9.94
CA ASP A 55 -6.83 9.32 -8.72
C ASP A 55 -7.96 8.50 -8.06
N GLU A 56 -8.25 7.30 -8.58
CA GLU A 56 -9.44 6.54 -8.22
C GLU A 56 -9.18 5.45 -7.16
N PHE A 57 -8.02 5.50 -6.49
CA PHE A 57 -7.70 4.57 -5.42
C PHE A 57 -8.35 5.00 -4.09
N SER A 58 -8.89 4.01 -3.38
CA SER A 58 -9.44 4.19 -2.04
C SER A 58 -9.25 2.91 -1.24
N ALA A 59 -8.85 3.08 0.01
CA ALA A 59 -8.97 2.11 1.08
C ALA A 59 -9.65 2.78 2.28
N VAL A 60 -9.72 2.12 3.43
CA VAL A 60 -10.16 2.75 4.67
C VAL A 60 -9.11 2.62 5.76
N CYS A 61 -9.11 3.59 6.67
CA CYS A 61 -8.19 3.58 7.78
C CYS A 61 -8.51 2.45 8.75
N PRO A 62 -7.54 1.62 9.16
CA PRO A 62 -7.75 0.55 10.15
C PRO A 62 -8.11 1.06 11.54
N PHE A 63 -8.00 2.37 11.78
CA PHE A 63 -8.30 2.99 13.07
C PHE A 63 -9.72 3.54 13.18
N SER A 64 -10.26 4.10 12.09
CA SER A 64 -11.54 4.81 12.11
C SER A 64 -12.56 4.27 11.10
N GLY A 65 -12.13 3.46 10.12
CA GLY A 65 -12.95 3.04 8.98
C GLY A 65 -13.29 4.17 8.01
N LEU A 66 -12.68 5.35 8.15
CA LEU A 66 -12.86 6.46 7.22
C LEU A 66 -12.03 6.25 5.96
N PRO A 67 -12.50 6.70 4.79
CA PRO A 67 -11.75 6.55 3.54
C PRO A 67 -10.40 7.25 3.57
N ASP A 68 -9.37 6.52 3.15
CA ASP A 68 -8.09 7.06 2.71
C ASP A 68 -8.10 7.02 1.17
N LEU A 69 -7.98 8.19 0.54
CA LEU A 69 -7.94 8.37 -0.92
C LEU A 69 -6.53 8.71 -1.35
N ALA A 70 -6.09 8.17 -2.48
CA ALA A 70 -4.76 8.43 -3.00
C ALA A 70 -4.73 8.56 -4.52
N TYR A 71 -3.83 9.43 -4.97
CA TYR A 71 -3.24 9.30 -6.30
C TYR A 71 -2.25 8.15 -6.29
N VAL A 72 -2.30 7.30 -7.32
CA VAL A 72 -1.37 6.16 -7.48
C VAL A 72 -0.65 6.31 -8.81
N LYS A 73 0.67 6.14 -8.77
CA LYS A 73 1.53 6.06 -9.94
C LYS A 73 2.31 4.74 -9.91
N ILE A 74 2.19 3.97 -10.98
CA ILE A 74 2.91 2.73 -11.21
C ILE A 74 3.83 2.94 -12.41
N GLU A 75 5.12 2.73 -12.21
CA GLU A 75 6.16 2.84 -13.22
C GLU A 75 6.93 1.53 -13.29
N TYR A 76 7.14 0.96 -14.48
CA TYR A 76 7.92 -0.27 -14.63
C TYR A 76 8.53 -0.44 -16.02
N PHE A 77 9.49 -1.37 -16.10
CA PHE A 77 10.02 -1.93 -17.34
C PHE A 77 9.55 -3.39 -17.47
N PRO A 78 8.95 -3.80 -18.60
CA PRO A 78 8.37 -5.13 -18.79
C PRO A 78 9.44 -6.19 -19.13
N GLU A 79 10.52 -6.26 -18.35
CA GLU A 79 11.63 -7.20 -18.57
C GLU A 79 11.20 -8.67 -18.43
N GLY A 80 10.16 -8.92 -17.63
CA GLY A 80 9.48 -10.22 -17.55
C GLY A 80 8.61 -10.57 -18.76
N GLY A 81 8.60 -9.74 -19.82
CA GLY A 81 7.83 -9.97 -21.05
C GLY A 81 6.33 -9.72 -20.90
N LYS A 82 5.91 -9.00 -19.85
CA LYS A 82 4.50 -8.84 -19.46
C LYS A 82 4.13 -7.38 -19.21
N CYS A 83 2.90 -7.04 -19.58
CA CYS A 83 2.24 -5.81 -19.19
C CYS A 83 0.97 -6.10 -18.41
N VAL A 84 0.66 -5.27 -17.41
CA VAL A 84 -0.59 -5.38 -16.65
C VAL A 84 -1.78 -4.98 -17.51
N GLU A 85 -2.87 -5.74 -17.46
CA GLU A 85 -4.12 -5.41 -18.12
C GLU A 85 -4.91 -4.40 -17.26
N LEU A 86 -5.32 -3.26 -17.85
CA LEU A 86 -5.83 -2.11 -17.09
C LEU A 86 -7.20 -2.35 -16.43
N LYS A 87 -8.09 -3.13 -17.05
CA LYS A 87 -9.38 -3.47 -16.43
C LYS A 87 -9.17 -4.36 -15.20
N SER A 88 -8.27 -5.34 -15.28
CA SER A 88 -7.87 -6.22 -14.19
C SER A 88 -7.29 -5.42 -13.02
N LEU A 89 -6.40 -4.47 -13.32
CA LEU A 89 -5.80 -3.52 -12.36
C LEU A 89 -6.87 -2.66 -11.68
N LYS A 90 -7.88 -2.20 -12.43
CA LYS A 90 -9.00 -1.45 -11.87
C LYS A 90 -9.80 -2.29 -10.87
N TYR A 91 -10.11 -3.54 -11.18
CA TYR A 91 -10.83 -4.42 -10.25
C TYR A 91 -10.00 -4.80 -9.03
N TYR A 92 -8.70 -5.00 -9.20
CA TYR A 92 -7.76 -5.15 -8.10
C TYR A 92 -7.81 -3.95 -7.15
N PHE A 93 -7.74 -2.71 -7.65
CA PHE A 93 -7.88 -1.50 -6.81
C PHE A 93 -9.27 -1.38 -6.16
N ILE A 94 -10.34 -1.76 -6.85
CA ILE A 94 -11.69 -1.79 -6.24
C ILE A 94 -11.75 -2.75 -5.03
N SER A 95 -10.96 -3.83 -5.02
CA SER A 95 -10.92 -4.77 -3.89
C SER A 95 -10.41 -4.15 -2.58
N TYR A 96 -9.71 -3.02 -2.63
CA TYR A 96 -9.24 -2.28 -1.45
C TYR A 96 -10.32 -1.41 -0.81
N ARG A 97 -11.41 -1.09 -1.51
CA ARG A 97 -12.31 0.02 -1.17
C ARG A 97 -12.84 0.02 0.26
N ASN A 98 -13.08 -1.16 0.82
CA ASN A 98 -13.60 -1.34 2.18
C ASN A 98 -12.58 -1.99 3.12
N VAL A 99 -11.33 -2.18 2.69
CA VAL A 99 -10.29 -2.85 3.47
C VAL A 99 -9.58 -1.87 4.38
N GLY A 100 -9.51 -2.21 5.67
CA GLY A 100 -8.72 -1.50 6.67
C GLY A 100 -7.24 -1.80 6.53
N ILE A 101 -6.46 -0.87 5.99
CA ILE A 101 -5.02 -1.06 5.75
C ILE A 101 -4.28 0.27 5.92
N TYR A 102 -3.07 0.24 6.48
CA TYR A 102 -2.23 1.42 6.59
C TYR A 102 -1.75 1.91 5.22
N GLN A 103 -1.52 3.22 5.11
CA GLN A 103 -1.12 3.87 3.86
C GLN A 103 0.18 3.28 3.30
N GLU A 104 1.15 3.04 4.18
CA GLU A 104 2.45 2.45 3.88
C GLU A 104 2.33 0.97 3.49
N GLY A 105 1.47 0.23 4.22
CA GLY A 105 1.20 -1.18 3.95
C GLY A 105 0.56 -1.39 2.58
N THR A 106 -0.32 -0.47 2.18
CA THR A 106 -0.97 -0.46 0.87
C THR A 106 0.06 -0.36 -0.27
N THR A 107 0.95 0.64 -0.22
CA THR A 107 1.97 0.86 -1.26
C THR A 107 2.87 -0.36 -1.41
N LYS A 108 3.35 -0.89 -0.29
CA LYS A 108 4.18 -2.10 -0.27
C LYS A 108 3.46 -3.31 -0.85
N ARG A 109 2.18 -3.48 -0.53
CA ARG A 109 1.40 -4.62 -1.04
C ARG A 109 1.15 -4.51 -2.54
N ILE A 110 0.77 -3.34 -3.04
CA ILE A 110 0.60 -3.09 -4.48
C ILE A 110 1.91 -3.39 -5.24
N TYR A 111 3.06 -2.96 -4.71
CA TYR A 111 4.36 -3.30 -5.29
C TYR A 111 4.59 -4.82 -5.35
N ASN A 112 4.40 -5.56 -4.25
CA ASN A 112 4.66 -7.00 -4.21
C ASN A 112 3.75 -7.78 -5.16
N ASP A 113 2.46 -7.43 -5.20
CA ASP A 113 1.48 -8.12 -6.04
C ASP A 113 1.78 -7.85 -7.53
N LEU A 114 2.10 -6.60 -7.90
CA LEU A 114 2.50 -6.24 -9.27
C LEU A 114 3.83 -6.87 -9.68
N LYS A 115 4.84 -6.84 -8.80
CA LYS A 115 6.14 -7.49 -9.02
C LYS A 115 5.97 -8.98 -9.35
N SER A 116 5.09 -9.65 -8.59
CA SER A 116 4.85 -11.08 -8.78
C SER A 116 4.22 -11.41 -10.14
N VAL A 117 3.28 -10.58 -10.63
CA VAL A 117 2.59 -10.87 -11.91
C VAL A 117 3.37 -10.36 -13.13
N LEU A 118 4.11 -9.26 -12.98
CA LEU A 118 4.92 -8.66 -14.04
C LEU A 118 6.31 -9.30 -14.17
N GLU A 119 6.75 -10.06 -13.16
CA GLU A 119 8.05 -10.73 -13.13
C GLU A 119 9.23 -9.76 -13.39
N THR A 120 9.15 -8.56 -12.81
CA THR A 120 10.17 -7.50 -12.96
C THR A 120 10.53 -6.87 -11.62
N ASP A 121 11.82 -6.65 -11.40
CA ASP A 121 12.35 -5.91 -10.25
C ASP A 121 12.39 -4.39 -10.51
N ARG A 122 12.40 -3.98 -11.79
CA ARG A 122 12.40 -2.57 -12.22
C ARG A 122 10.97 -2.03 -12.26
N LEU A 123 10.40 -1.95 -11.06
CA LEU A 123 9.05 -1.50 -10.77
C LEU A 123 9.12 -0.52 -9.60
N GLN A 124 8.37 0.57 -9.70
CA GLN A 124 8.17 1.53 -8.62
C GLN A 124 6.67 1.83 -8.49
N VAL A 125 6.17 1.75 -7.26
CA VAL A 125 4.80 2.15 -6.91
C VAL A 125 4.89 3.35 -5.97
N MET A 126 4.21 4.42 -6.35
CA MET A 126 4.09 5.65 -5.57
C MET A 126 2.63 5.92 -5.27
N THR A 127 2.32 6.24 -4.03
CA THR A 127 0.98 6.66 -3.60
C THR A 127 1.08 8.00 -2.88
N ILE A 128 0.27 8.98 -3.28
CA ILE A 128 0.16 10.30 -2.66
C ILE A 128 -1.24 10.40 -2.07
N TYR A 129 -1.33 10.39 -0.74
CA TYR A 129 -2.59 10.41 -0.03
C TYR A 129 -3.10 11.83 0.18
N ASN A 130 -4.43 11.97 0.24
CA ASN A 130 -5.06 13.21 0.69
C ASN A 130 -4.66 13.54 2.14
N THR A 131 -4.59 14.83 2.45
CA THR A 131 -4.17 15.33 3.76
C THR A 131 -5.00 14.73 4.89
N ARG A 132 -4.33 14.25 5.94
CA ARG A 132 -4.96 13.69 7.13
C ARG A 132 -4.33 14.21 8.40
N GLY A 133 -5.15 14.75 9.30
CA GLY A 133 -4.65 15.34 10.55
C GLY A 133 -3.67 16.48 10.34
N GLY A 134 -3.70 17.15 9.17
CA GLY A 134 -2.74 18.18 8.78
C GLY A 134 -1.42 17.67 8.18
N PHE A 135 -1.31 16.36 7.90
CA PHE A 135 -0.12 15.76 7.30
C PHE A 135 -0.42 15.23 5.90
N ASP A 136 0.53 15.49 5.00
CA ASP A 136 0.57 14.91 3.66
C ASP A 136 1.52 13.71 3.66
N THR A 137 1.06 12.60 3.11
CA THR A 137 1.83 11.35 3.11
C THR A 137 2.05 10.90 1.67
N THR A 138 3.33 10.72 1.33
CA THR A 138 3.76 10.08 0.08
C THR A 138 4.56 8.83 0.43
N CYS A 139 4.17 7.71 -0.15
CA CYS A 139 4.88 6.44 0.00
C CYS A 139 5.42 6.01 -1.36
N ILE A 140 6.64 5.46 -1.37
CA ILE A 140 7.29 4.92 -2.56
C ILE A 140 7.87 3.56 -2.18
N GLU A 141 7.57 2.53 -2.97
CA GLU A 141 8.16 1.20 -2.85
C GLU A 141 8.72 0.78 -4.21
N GLY A 142 9.91 0.16 -4.22
CA GLY A 142 10.60 -0.29 -5.43
C GLY A 142 11.58 0.74 -6.02
N SER A 143 12.13 0.40 -7.19
CA SER A 143 13.14 1.18 -7.91
C SER A 143 13.02 0.92 -9.42
N LEU A 144 13.43 1.89 -10.24
CA LEU A 144 13.51 1.75 -11.71
C LEU A 144 14.94 1.49 -12.22
N ASP A 145 15.91 1.61 -11.32
CA ASP A 145 17.34 1.40 -11.55
C ASP A 145 17.72 -0.09 -11.54
#